data_AF-A0A523I2B2-F1
#
_entry.id   AF-A0A523I2B2-F1
#
_cell.length_a   1.000
_cell.length_b   1.000
_cell.length_c   1.000
_cell.angle_alpha   90.00
_cell.angle_beta   90.00
_cell.angle_gamma   90.00
#
_symmetry.space_group_name_H-M   'P 1'
#
loop_
_entity.id
_entity.type
_entity.pdbx_description
1 polymer ?
#
loop_
_entity_poly.entity_id
_entity_poly.type
_entity_poly.pdbx_seq_one_letter_code
_entity_poly.pdbx_strand_id
1 'polypeptide(L)'
;MAFFTRDFIDFFKELSADNKKEWFDLNRKRYETSIKRPFAEFVQEMIDRIRADDPAVDISTKDAIFRINRDIRFSNDKTPYKTYMAALVSANGKKDKGTPGFTSN
;
A
#
# COMPACT_ATOMS: atom_id res chain seq x y z
N MET A 1 2.83 13.24 -13.86
CA MET A 1 2.77 13.13 -12.39
C MET A 1 3.76 12.07 -11.93
N ALA A 2 4.73 12.42 -11.09
CA ALA A 2 5.61 11.43 -10.45
C ALA A 2 5.30 11.43 -8.95
N PHE A 3 4.32 10.63 -8.54
CA PHE A 3 3.99 10.44 -7.12
C PHE A 3 5.17 9.86 -6.33
N PHE A 4 6.03 9.11 -7.01
CA PHE A 4 7.13 8.40 -6.38
C PHE A 4 8.46 9.08 -6.66
N THR A 5 9.19 9.34 -5.59
CA THR A 5 10.59 9.77 -5.67
C THR A 5 11.49 8.55 -5.65
N ARG A 6 12.79 8.75 -5.89
CA ARG A 6 13.80 7.69 -5.74
C ARG A 6 13.79 7.07 -4.34
N ASP A 7 13.50 7.88 -3.32
CA ASP A 7 13.38 7.46 -1.92
C ASP A 7 12.31 6.37 -1.72
N PHE A 8 11.28 6.35 -2.56
CA PHE A 8 10.24 5.32 -2.53
C PHE A 8 10.82 3.92 -2.76
N ILE A 9 11.70 3.80 -3.75
CA ILE A 9 12.34 2.53 -4.12
C ILE A 9 13.44 2.20 -3.11
N ASP A 10 14.25 3.19 -2.73
CA ASP A 10 15.40 2.97 -1.86
C ASP A 10 14.96 2.54 -0.45
N PHE A 11 13.85 3.08 0.08
CA PHE A 11 13.26 2.61 1.34
C PHE A 11 12.98 1.10 1.33
N PHE A 12 12.40 0.56 0.26
CA PHE A 12 12.07 -0.86 0.18
C PHE A 12 13.29 -1.75 -0.02
N LYS A 13 14.34 -1.26 -0.70
CA LYS A 13 15.64 -1.95 -0.76
C LYS A 13 16.27 -2.05 0.62
N GLU A 14 16.32 -0.95 1.36
CA GLU A 14 16.87 -0.94 2.72
C GLU A 14 16.05 -1.80 3.67
N LEU A 15 14.71 -1.72 3.60
CA LEU A 15 13.82 -2.57 4.39
C LEU A 15 14.00 -4.05 4.05
N SER A 16 14.30 -4.40 2.78
CA SER A 16 14.58 -5.79 2.39
C SER A 16 15.88 -6.32 3.01
N ALA A 17 16.86 -5.44 3.22
CA ALA A 17 18.13 -5.78 3.85
C ALA A 17 18.02 -5.88 5.39
N ASP A 18 17.19 -5.04 6.03
CA ASP A 18 16.99 -5.04 7.49
C ASP A 18 15.51 -5.02 7.88
N ASN A 19 14.79 -6.10 7.57
CA ASN A 19 13.36 -6.25 7.84
C ASN A 19 13.10 -6.60 9.32
N LYS A 20 13.39 -5.65 10.21
CA LYS A 20 13.19 -5.75 11.66
C LYS A 20 12.34 -4.61 12.19
N LYS A 21 11.66 -4.84 13.31
CA LYS A 21 10.77 -3.84 13.93
C LYS A 21 11.53 -2.59 14.35
N GLU A 22 12.72 -2.77 14.91
CA GLU A 22 13.60 -1.69 15.39
C GLU A 22 14.00 -0.77 14.24
N TRP A 23 14.43 -1.34 13.12
CA TRP A 23 14.77 -0.57 11.92
C TRP A 23 13.56 0.20 11.38
N PHE A 24 12.39 -0.45 11.31
CA PHE A 24 11.18 0.20 10.83
C PHE A 24 10.72 1.34 11.76
N ASP A 25 10.83 1.17 13.07
CA ASP A 25 10.46 2.20 14.04
C ASP A 25 11.34 3.45 13.91
N LEU A 26 12.64 3.27 13.68
CA LEU A 26 13.57 4.37 13.39
C LEU A 26 13.23 5.08 12.06
N ASN A 27 12.76 4.33 11.07
CA ASN A 27 12.41 4.85 9.74
C ASN A 27 10.92 5.21 9.58
N ARG A 28 10.13 5.16 10.66
CA ARG A 28 8.66 5.33 10.61
C ARG A 28 8.25 6.66 10.00
N LYS A 29 8.95 7.74 10.34
CA LYS A 29 8.67 9.07 9.78
C LYS A 29 8.90 9.10 8.27
N ARG A 30 10.00 8.51 7.79
CA ARG A 30 10.30 8.38 6.35
C ARG A 30 9.25 7.54 5.63
N TYR A 31 8.83 6.42 6.25
CA TYR A 31 7.72 5.62 5.73
C TYR A 31 6.44 6.46 5.58
N GLU A 32 6.06 7.23 6.59
CA GLU A 32 4.84 8.04 6.54
C GLU A 32 4.89 9.14 5.47
N THR A 33 6.04 9.82 5.34
CA THR A 33 6.18 10.99 4.45
C THR A 33 6.50 10.65 3.01
N SER A 34 7.39 9.68 2.78
CA SER A 34 7.96 9.36 1.47
C SER A 34 7.26 8.18 0.80
N ILE A 35 6.58 7.32 1.57
CA ILE A 35 5.99 6.07 1.06
C ILE A 35 4.47 6.11 1.16
N LYS A 36 3.95 6.20 2.39
CA LYS A 36 2.53 6.06 2.67
C LYS A 36 1.71 7.21 2.08
N ARG A 37 2.13 8.46 2.30
CA ARG A 37 1.40 9.62 1.78
C ARG A 37 1.40 9.67 0.24
N PRO A 38 2.55 9.55 -0.46
CA PRO A 38 2.52 9.61 -1.92
C PRO A 38 1.80 8.41 -2.56
N PHE A 39 1.87 7.22 -1.96
CA PHE A 39 1.05 6.08 -2.41
C PHE A 39 -0.45 6.33 -2.20
N ALA A 40 -0.84 6.99 -1.11
CA ALA A 40 -2.24 7.36 -0.89
C ALA A 40 -2.74 8.38 -1.90
N GLU A 41 -1.93 9.38 -2.27
CA GLU A 41 -2.25 10.34 -3.32
C GLU A 41 -2.41 9.66 -4.68
N PHE A 42 -1.50 8.74 -5.03
CA PHE A 42 -1.61 7.93 -6.25
C PHE A 42 -2.91 7.10 -6.29
N VAL A 43 -3.24 6.41 -5.20
CA VAL A 43 -4.46 5.60 -5.12
C VAL A 43 -5.71 6.46 -5.12
N GLN A 44 -5.68 7.66 -4.52
CA GLN A 44 -6.81 8.59 -4.59
C GLN A 44 -7.09 9.01 -6.04
N GLU A 45 -6.06 9.41 -6.79
CA GLU A 45 -6.25 9.77 -8.19
C GLU A 45 -6.77 8.60 -9.03
N MET A 46 -6.34 7.37 -8.71
CA MET A 46 -6.88 6.16 -9.36
C MET A 46 -8.35 5.92 -9.02
N ILE A 47 -8.75 6.08 -7.75
CA ILE A 47 -10.16 5.97 -7.33
C ILE A 47 -11.00 7.03 -8.03
N ASP A 48 -10.56 8.29 -8.06
CA ASP A 48 -11.32 9.39 -8.66
C ASP A 48 -11.54 9.18 -10.16
N ARG A 49 -10.53 8.66 -10.87
CA ARG A 49 -10.64 8.29 -12.29
C ARG A 49 -11.61 7.14 -12.51
N ILE A 50 -11.51 6.08 -11.72
CA ILE A 50 -12.42 4.93 -11.83
C ILE A 50 -13.85 5.35 -11.50
N ARG A 51 -14.05 6.17 -10.47
CA ARG A 51 -15.36 6.68 -10.05
C ARG A 51 -16.05 7.51 -11.13
N ALA A 52 -15.28 8.21 -11.97
CA ALA A 52 -15.84 8.96 -13.09
C ALA A 52 -16.53 8.04 -14.12
N ASP A 53 -16.03 6.82 -14.30
CA ASP A 53 -16.57 5.82 -15.23
C ASP A 53 -17.55 4.84 -14.55
N ASP A 54 -17.30 4.51 -13.28
CA ASP A 54 -18.12 3.62 -12.45
C ASP A 54 -18.42 4.27 -11.08
N PRO A 55 -19.55 4.98 -10.97
CA PRO A 55 -19.97 5.62 -9.71
C PRO A 55 -20.20 4.64 -8.55
N ALA A 56 -20.31 3.33 -8.79
CA ALA A 56 -20.41 2.34 -7.72
C ALA A 56 -19.11 2.23 -6.91
N VAL A 57 -17.98 2.71 -7.45
CA VAL A 57 -16.70 2.80 -6.75
C VAL A 57 -16.68 4.05 -5.85
N ASP A 58 -17.45 3.99 -4.77
CA ASP A 58 -17.48 5.01 -3.72
C ASP A 58 -16.72 4.57 -2.46
N ILE A 59 -15.41 4.35 -2.63
CA ILE A 59 -14.52 3.97 -1.52
C ILE A 59 -13.47 5.05 -1.24
N SER A 60 -12.92 5.06 -0.02
CA SER A 60 -11.77 5.90 0.32
C SER A 60 -10.44 5.17 0.11
N THR A 61 -9.33 5.89 0.06
CA THR A 61 -7.98 5.29 0.05
C THR A 61 -7.72 4.36 1.24
N LYS A 62 -8.36 4.61 2.40
CA LYS A 62 -8.26 3.72 3.57
C LYS A 62 -8.91 2.37 3.32
N ASP A 63 -9.93 2.31 2.47
CA ASP A 63 -10.63 1.08 2.11
C ASP A 63 -9.89 0.31 1.01
N ALA A 64 -9.03 0.99 0.24
CA ALA A 64 -8.23 0.40 -0.82
C ALA A 64 -6.85 -0.11 -0.36
N ILE A 65 -6.10 0.66 0.42
CA ILE A 65 -4.67 0.42 0.69
C ILE A 65 -4.46 -0.66 1.76
N PHE A 66 -3.65 -1.67 1.47
CA PHE A 66 -3.30 -2.70 2.45
C PHE A 66 -2.28 -2.21 3.49
N ARG A 67 -2.30 -2.82 4.68
CA ARG A 67 -1.25 -2.59 5.69
C ARG A 67 0.09 -3.13 5.21
N ILE A 68 1.17 -2.46 5.64
CA ILE A 68 2.54 -2.90 5.38
C ILE A 68 2.92 -4.15 6.18
N ASN A 69 2.29 -4.41 7.34
CA ASN A 69 2.58 -5.61 8.13
C ASN A 69 2.20 -6.89 7.38
N ARG A 70 3.12 -7.85 7.40
CA ARG A 70 2.92 -9.19 6.85
C ARG A 70 2.20 -10.07 7.86
N ASP A 71 1.28 -10.91 7.38
CA ASP A 71 0.72 -11.99 8.20
C ASP A 71 1.68 -13.18 8.14
N ILE A 72 2.35 -13.46 9.26
CA ILE A 72 3.44 -14.45 9.32
C ILE A 72 3.05 -15.72 10.10
N ARG A 73 1.80 -15.84 10.56
CA ARG A 73 1.35 -16.95 11.41
C ARG A 73 1.60 -18.31 10.75
N PHE A 74 1.40 -18.40 9.44
CA PHE A 74 1.55 -19.62 8.65
C PHE A 74 2.70 -19.54 7.62
N SER A 75 3.51 -18.48 7.65
CA SER A 75 4.60 -18.26 6.68
C SER A 75 5.91 -18.87 7.21
N ASN A 76 6.68 -19.52 6.34
CA ASN A 76 8.06 -19.93 6.64
C ASN A 76 8.97 -18.69 6.75
N ASP A 77 8.72 -17.68 5.93
CA ASP A 77 9.35 -16.36 6.03
C ASP A 77 8.69 -15.57 7.16
N LYS A 78 9.49 -15.22 8.18
CA LYS A 78 9.05 -14.50 9.39
C LYS A 78 9.31 -13.00 9.35
N THR A 79 9.63 -12.43 8.18
CA THR A 79 9.80 -10.98 8.04
C THR A 79 8.50 -10.23 8.38
N PRO A 80 8.54 -9.24 9.31
CA PRO A 80 7.35 -8.57 9.83
C PRO A 80 6.67 -7.61 8.84
N TYR A 81 7.41 -7.10 7.84
CA TYR A 81 6.91 -6.10 6.90
C TYR A 81 7.02 -6.57 5.45
N LYS A 82 6.07 -6.12 4.62
CA LYS A 82 6.14 -6.23 3.16
C LYS A 82 7.17 -5.25 2.61
N THR A 83 7.85 -5.65 1.55
CA THR A 83 8.80 -4.83 0.79
C THR A 83 8.15 -4.12 -0.41
N TYR A 84 6.83 -3.94 -0.36
CA TYR A 84 6.02 -3.31 -1.40
C TYR A 84 4.75 -2.71 -0.79
N MET A 85 4.12 -1.77 -1.51
CA MET A 85 2.78 -1.27 -1.23
C MET A 85 1.76 -1.95 -2.14
N ALA A 86 0.55 -2.15 -1.63
CA ALA A 86 -0.54 -2.72 -2.41
C ALA A 86 -1.85 -1.99 -2.10
N ALA A 87 -2.72 -1.91 -3.11
CA ALA A 87 -4.10 -1.45 -2.97
C ALA A 87 -5.04 -2.33 -3.83
N LEU A 88 -6.30 -2.43 -3.40
CA LEU A 88 -7.40 -2.97 -4.19
C LEU A 88 -8.45 -1.88 -4.35
N VAL A 89 -8.81 -1.56 -5.60
CA VAL A 89 -9.94 -0.67 -5.88
C VAL A 89 -11.09 -1.48 -6.46
N SER A 90 -12.20 -1.50 -5.74
CA SER A 90 -13.47 -2.14 -6.07
C SER A 90 -14.61 -1.41 -5.36
N ALA A 91 -15.85 -1.60 -5.79
CA ALA A 91 -17.04 -0.95 -5.20
C ALA A 91 -17.14 -1.13 -3.67
N ASN A 92 -16.75 -2.29 -3.15
CA ASN A 92 -16.82 -2.62 -1.72
C ASN A 92 -15.45 -2.58 -1.01
N GLY A 93 -14.40 -2.15 -1.69
CA GLY A 93 -13.03 -2.04 -1.16
C GLY A 93 -12.39 -3.38 -0.79
N LYS A 94 -11.21 -3.32 -0.15
CA LYS A 94 -10.34 -4.49 0.12
C LYS A 94 -10.88 -5.53 1.12
N LYS A 95 -12.00 -5.25 1.79
CA LYS A 95 -12.61 -6.15 2.78
C LYS A 95 -13.59 -7.13 2.15
N ASP A 96 -14.16 -6.77 1.02
CA ASP A 96 -15.07 -7.63 0.29
C ASP A 96 -14.27 -8.61 -0.59
N LYS A 97 -14.63 -9.89 -0.49
CA LYS A 97 -13.99 -10.98 -1.25
C LYS A 97 -14.82 -11.42 -2.46
N GLY A 98 -16.06 -10.92 -2.59
CA GLY A 98 -17.00 -11.31 -3.65
C GLY A 98 -16.92 -10.42 -4.88
N THR A 99 -16.51 -9.16 -4.74
CA THR A 99 -16.45 -8.21 -5.86
C THR A 99 -15.08 -8.21 -6.52
N PRO A 100 -14.98 -8.46 -7.84
CA PRO A 100 -13.74 -8.28 -8.59
C PRO A 100 -13.22 -6.85 -8.49
N GLY A 101 -11.90 -6.67 -8.49
CA GLY A 101 -11.29 -5.35 -8.42
C GLY A 101 -9.89 -5.31 -9.01
N PHE A 102 -9.35 -4.11 -9.19
CA PHE A 102 -8.02 -3.91 -9.72
C PHE A 102 -6.97 -3.95 -8.60
N THR A 103 -5.95 -4.80 -8.74
CA THR A 103 -4.82 -4.91 -7.79
C THR A 103 -3.52 -4.42 -8.40
N SER A 104 -2.76 -3.63 -7.65
CA SER A 104 -1.34 -3.38 -7.95
C SER A 104 -0.47 -4.41 -7.22
N ASN A 105 0.30 -5.23 -7.94
CA ASN A 105 1.36 -6.07 -7.40
C ASN A 105 2.73 -5.46 -7.70
#